data_AF-A0AB37USV9-F1
#
_entry.id   AF-A0AB37USV9-F1
#
_cell.length_a   1.000
_cell.length_b   1.000
_cell.length_c   1.000
_cell.angle_alpha   90.00
_cell.angle_beta   90.00
_cell.angle_gamma   90.00
#
_symmetry.space_group_name_H-M   'P 1'
#
loop_
_entity.id
_entity.type
_entity.pdbx_description
1 polymer ?
#
loop_
_entity_poly.entity_id
_entity_poly.type
_entity_poly.pdbx_seq_one_letter_code
_entity_poly.pdbx_strand_id
1 'polypeptide(L)'
;MTLKSLTSISFSCFLVAVFSIQGEAKTTFEITEKDYPPRLANTFSSDRALNKSEPKNLQAQLTAAAQGNYMTLTPTSKANARGNPLYHLNLYVNGQLLKTYTSVSGRYNTQDRDRHRSGTEAPLPDGRYQVAKVPIPGIIAEAGDRFLPIQPLFQTGRSALGIHYDPSFEKKNGEDGTSGCIAVTNRDTLTELLNYVRTYQPKYLEVQIR
;
A
#
# COMPACT_ATOMS: atom_id res chain seq x y z
N MET A 1 15.24 -33.55 43.01
CA MET A 1 16.51 -32.95 42.52
C MET A 1 16.51 -33.08 41.01
N THR A 2 16.48 -32.07 40.15
CA THR A 2 16.55 -30.62 40.27
C THR A 2 16.04 -30.09 38.91
N LEU A 3 15.12 -29.12 38.93
CA LEU A 3 14.70 -28.33 37.77
C LEU A 3 15.88 -27.55 37.20
N LYS A 4 15.96 -27.39 35.87
CA LYS A 4 16.48 -26.14 35.29
C LYS A 4 15.62 -25.67 34.12
N SER A 5 14.96 -24.56 34.42
CA SER A 5 14.27 -23.62 33.53
C SER A 5 15.23 -23.05 32.49
N LEU A 6 14.77 -22.89 31.25
CA LEU A 6 15.41 -22.07 30.23
C LEU A 6 14.57 -20.81 30.02
N THR A 7 15.25 -19.71 30.27
CA THR A 7 14.80 -18.32 30.30
C THR A 7 14.43 -17.80 28.91
N SER A 8 13.30 -17.09 28.88
CA SER A 8 12.84 -16.22 27.80
C SER A 8 13.85 -15.08 27.56
N ILE A 9 14.26 -14.89 26.30
CA ILE A 9 15.05 -13.74 25.87
C ILE A 9 14.09 -12.75 25.21
N SER A 10 13.79 -11.68 25.92
CA SER A 10 13.11 -10.50 25.41
C SER A 10 14.17 -9.54 24.85
N PHE A 11 14.14 -9.29 23.53
CA PHE A 11 14.90 -8.20 22.93
C PHE A 11 14.00 -6.97 22.80
N SER A 12 14.15 -6.07 23.77
CA SER A 12 13.62 -4.70 23.73
C SER A 12 14.66 -3.82 23.04
N CYS A 13 14.32 -3.27 21.87
CA CYS A 13 15.08 -2.19 21.24
C CYS A 13 14.29 -0.89 21.40
N PHE A 14 14.49 -0.22 22.54
CA PHE A 14 14.18 1.20 22.72
C PHE A 14 15.49 1.97 22.59
N LEU A 15 15.64 2.74 21.51
CA LEU A 15 16.62 3.81 21.45
C LEU A 15 15.83 5.13 21.42
N VAL A 16 15.66 5.72 22.60
CA VAL A 16 15.10 7.07 22.78
C VAL A 16 16.26 8.04 22.65
N ALA A 17 16.26 8.85 21.59
CA ALA A 17 17.10 10.04 21.54
C ALA A 17 16.41 11.15 22.35
N VAL A 18 16.97 11.44 23.52
CA VAL A 18 16.58 12.58 24.35
C VAL A 18 17.29 13.82 23.81
N PHE A 19 16.55 14.71 23.14
CA PHE A 19 16.99 16.09 22.96
C PHE A 19 16.35 16.94 24.05
N SER A 20 17.19 17.38 25.00
CA SER A 20 16.87 18.46 25.93
C SER A 20 16.82 19.77 25.17
N ILE A 21 15.69 20.47 25.25
CA ILE A 21 15.63 21.92 25.12
C ILE A 21 14.88 22.44 26.34
N GLN A 22 15.64 23.08 27.23
CA GLN A 22 15.11 23.95 28.28
C GLN A 22 14.57 25.22 27.63
N GLY A 23 13.37 25.63 28.03
CA GLY A 23 12.73 26.86 27.56
C GLY A 23 11.35 27.01 28.16
N GLU A 24 11.29 27.56 29.37
CA GLU A 24 10.07 27.96 30.04
C GLU A 24 9.41 29.17 29.33
N ALA A 25 8.12 29.07 29.03
CA ALA A 25 7.17 30.18 29.10
C ALA A 25 5.74 29.61 29.05
N LYS A 26 5.08 29.58 30.22
CA LYS A 26 3.63 29.40 30.34
C LYS A 26 2.97 30.71 29.92
N THR A 27 2.24 30.70 28.81
CA THR A 27 1.25 31.74 28.51
C THR A 27 -0.11 31.09 28.36
N THR A 28 -0.92 31.22 29.40
CA THR A 28 -2.34 30.89 29.40
C THR A 28 -3.05 31.92 28.52
N PHE A 29 -3.67 31.47 27.43
CA PHE A 29 -4.63 32.28 26.66
C PHE A 29 -6.03 31.74 26.95
N GLU A 30 -6.80 32.48 27.73
CA GLU A 30 -8.25 32.33 27.84
C GLU A 30 -8.89 32.88 26.58
N ILE A 31 -9.64 32.04 25.85
CA ILE A 31 -10.42 32.48 24.69
C ILE A 31 -11.88 32.58 25.15
N THR A 32 -12.35 33.80 25.33
CA THR A 32 -13.76 34.14 25.60
C THR A 32 -14.63 33.99 24.35
N GLU A 33 -15.83 33.49 24.55
CA GLU A 33 -16.82 33.00 23.57
C GLU A 33 -17.55 34.12 22.77
N LYS A 34 -16.86 35.18 22.34
CA LYS A 34 -17.52 36.36 21.70
C LYS A 34 -17.19 36.65 20.24
N ASP A 35 -16.42 35.81 19.55
CA ASP A 35 -16.02 36.04 18.15
C ASP A 35 -16.51 34.98 17.15
N TYR A 36 -17.77 34.54 17.27
CA TYR A 36 -18.42 33.70 16.25
C TYR A 36 -19.24 34.55 15.25
N PRO A 37 -18.96 34.48 13.93
CA PRO A 37 -19.83 35.11 12.92
C PRO A 37 -21.18 34.35 12.81
N PRO A 38 -22.27 35.06 12.44
CA PRO A 38 -23.62 34.51 12.50
C PRO A 38 -23.83 33.33 11.54
N ARG A 39 -24.51 32.28 12.04
CA ARG A 39 -25.06 31.17 11.27
C ARG A 39 -26.01 31.70 10.21
N LEU A 40 -25.69 31.50 8.94
CA LEU A 40 -26.68 31.55 7.87
C LEU A 40 -27.53 30.27 7.94
N ALA A 41 -28.74 30.43 8.45
CA ALA A 41 -29.81 29.48 8.25
C ALA A 41 -30.21 29.49 6.76
N ASN A 42 -30.20 28.33 6.11
CA ASN A 42 -30.94 28.12 4.86
C ASN A 42 -31.60 26.74 4.90
N THR A 43 -32.87 26.79 5.27
CA THR A 43 -34.02 26.11 4.64
C THR A 43 -33.76 24.82 3.86
N PHE A 44 -34.32 23.72 4.41
CA PHE A 44 -34.70 22.54 3.66
C PHE A 44 -35.61 22.93 2.49
N SER A 45 -35.20 22.58 1.27
CA SER A 45 -36.11 22.40 0.14
C SER A 45 -35.73 21.09 -0.54
N SER A 46 -36.56 20.06 -0.30
CA SER A 46 -36.64 18.87 -1.11
C SER A 46 -37.13 19.24 -2.51
N ASP A 47 -36.35 18.91 -3.55
CA ASP A 47 -36.81 18.18 -4.73
C ASP A 47 -35.86 18.31 -5.94
N ARG A 48 -35.75 17.19 -6.67
CA ARG A 48 -35.19 17.00 -8.02
C ARG A 48 -33.68 16.99 -8.18
N ALA A 49 -33.16 15.77 -8.26
CA ALA A 49 -32.82 15.10 -9.53
C ALA A 49 -31.52 14.30 -9.36
N LEU A 50 -31.67 12.98 -9.38
CA LEU A 50 -30.60 12.01 -9.61
C LEU A 50 -29.84 12.38 -10.89
N ASN A 51 -28.72 13.09 -10.78
CA ASN A 51 -27.78 13.23 -11.87
C ASN A 51 -26.83 12.02 -11.83
N LYS A 52 -27.30 10.93 -12.44
CA LYS A 52 -26.55 9.69 -12.65
C LYS A 52 -25.57 9.91 -13.79
N SER A 53 -24.47 10.59 -13.53
CA SER A 53 -23.39 10.75 -14.51
C SER A 53 -22.03 10.82 -13.82
N GLU A 54 -21.51 9.68 -13.38
CA GLU A 54 -20.05 9.53 -13.28
C GLU A 54 -19.63 8.06 -13.26
N PRO A 55 -19.16 7.57 -14.42
CA PRO A 55 -17.89 6.84 -14.43
C PRO A 55 -16.97 7.27 -15.58
N LYS A 56 -17.35 8.25 -16.42
CA LYS A 56 -16.58 8.63 -17.62
C LYS A 56 -15.45 9.65 -17.37
N ASN A 57 -15.48 10.40 -16.26
CA ASN A 57 -14.49 11.45 -16.00
C ASN A 57 -13.19 10.96 -15.33
N LEU A 58 -13.23 9.85 -14.59
CA LEU A 58 -12.02 9.33 -13.93
C LEU A 58 -11.05 8.71 -14.94
N GLN A 59 -11.58 7.97 -15.92
CA GLN A 59 -10.78 7.39 -17.01
C GLN A 59 -10.16 8.48 -17.89
N ALA A 60 -10.89 9.58 -18.13
CA ALA A 60 -10.43 10.72 -18.92
C ALA A 60 -9.36 11.57 -18.20
N GLN A 61 -9.47 11.69 -16.87
CA GLN A 61 -8.43 12.34 -16.04
C GLN A 61 -7.17 11.48 -15.91
N LEU A 62 -7.31 10.15 -15.88
CA LEU A 62 -6.18 9.21 -15.95
C LEU A 62 -5.49 9.23 -17.33
N THR A 63 -6.24 9.32 -18.43
CA THR A 63 -5.66 9.38 -19.79
C THR A 63 -4.99 10.71 -20.12
N ALA A 64 -5.48 11.84 -19.59
CA ALA A 64 -4.83 13.14 -19.78
C ALA A 64 -3.53 13.30 -18.98
N ALA A 65 -3.36 12.57 -17.87
CA ALA A 65 -2.18 12.61 -16.99
C ALA A 65 -1.13 11.51 -17.27
N ALA A 66 -1.44 10.54 -18.13
CA ALA A 66 -0.65 9.33 -18.35
C ALA A 66 0.34 9.43 -19.53
N GLN A 67 1.16 10.48 -19.59
CA GLN A 67 2.28 10.48 -20.54
C GLN A 67 3.49 9.71 -19.96
N GLY A 68 3.73 8.52 -20.52
CA GLY A 68 4.90 7.68 -20.25
C GLY A 68 4.56 6.29 -19.74
N ASN A 69 5.55 5.63 -19.16
CA ASN A 69 5.46 4.26 -18.66
C ASN A 69 5.18 4.30 -17.15
N TYR A 70 4.22 3.54 -16.67
CA TYR A 70 3.84 3.48 -15.26
C TYR A 70 3.09 2.17 -14.97
N MET A 71 2.88 1.90 -13.68
CA MET A 71 2.09 0.75 -13.23
C MET A 71 0.92 1.22 -12.38
N THR A 72 -0.14 0.42 -12.31
CA THR A 72 -1.23 0.62 -11.34
C THR A 72 -1.55 -0.67 -10.61
N LEU A 73 -1.91 -0.59 -9.34
CA LEU A 73 -2.51 -1.68 -8.57
C LEU A 73 -3.96 -1.32 -8.24
N THR A 74 -4.92 -2.09 -8.77
CA THR A 74 -6.36 -1.84 -8.60
C THR A 74 -7.08 -3.08 -8.06
N PRO A 75 -8.14 -2.96 -7.24
CA PRO A 75 -8.84 -4.11 -6.71
C PRO A 75 -9.56 -4.85 -7.84
N THR A 76 -9.73 -6.15 -7.65
CA THR A 76 -10.75 -6.91 -8.35
C THR A 76 -11.94 -7.13 -7.43
N SER A 77 -13.04 -7.66 -7.97
CA SER A 77 -14.17 -8.16 -7.17
C SER A 77 -14.01 -9.63 -6.77
N LYS A 78 -12.79 -10.18 -6.81
CA LYS A 78 -12.49 -11.60 -6.61
C LYS A 78 -11.52 -11.82 -5.45
N ALA A 79 -11.59 -13.01 -4.89
CA ALA A 79 -10.60 -13.53 -3.95
C ALA A 79 -10.10 -14.89 -4.45
N ASN A 80 -8.91 -15.29 -4.01
CA ASN A 80 -8.39 -16.64 -4.29
C ASN A 80 -9.07 -17.71 -3.41
N ALA A 81 -8.71 -18.97 -3.59
CA ALA A 81 -9.25 -20.08 -2.81
C ALA A 81 -8.95 -20.02 -1.29
N ARG A 82 -8.06 -19.11 -0.86
CA ARG A 82 -7.70 -18.87 0.54
C ARG A 82 -8.35 -17.61 1.12
N GLY A 83 -9.13 -16.87 0.32
CA GLY A 83 -9.84 -15.67 0.75
C GLY A 83 -9.02 -14.39 0.64
N ASN A 84 -7.80 -14.43 0.07
CA ASN A 84 -7.03 -13.23 -0.20
C ASN A 84 -7.66 -12.44 -1.36
N PRO A 85 -7.95 -11.14 -1.20
CA PRO A 85 -8.41 -10.30 -2.29
C PRO A 85 -7.39 -10.30 -3.44
N LEU A 86 -7.89 -10.42 -4.66
CA LEU A 86 -7.07 -10.35 -5.85
C LEU A 86 -7.04 -8.91 -6.37
N TYR A 87 -5.87 -8.51 -6.84
CA TYR A 87 -5.60 -7.20 -7.41
C TYR A 87 -5.08 -7.33 -8.84
N HIS A 88 -5.43 -6.38 -9.69
CA HIS A 88 -4.83 -6.20 -11.00
C HIS A 88 -3.61 -5.30 -10.88
N LEU A 89 -2.44 -5.86 -11.21
CA LEU A 89 -1.22 -5.11 -11.45
C LEU A 89 -1.11 -4.85 -12.95
N ASN A 90 -1.43 -3.63 -13.36
CA ASN A 90 -1.46 -3.20 -14.75
C ASN A 90 -0.15 -2.51 -15.11
N LEU A 91 0.40 -2.85 -16.27
CA LEU A 91 1.62 -2.28 -16.83
C LEU A 91 1.27 -1.41 -18.02
N TYR A 92 1.71 -0.16 -18.02
CA TYR A 92 1.44 0.79 -19.10
C TYR A 92 2.72 1.21 -19.82
N VAL A 93 2.64 1.34 -21.15
CA VAL A 93 3.68 1.91 -22.00
C VAL A 93 3.07 3.05 -22.79
N ASN A 94 3.64 4.25 -22.67
CA ASN A 94 3.13 5.46 -23.31
C ASN A 94 1.61 5.67 -23.07
N GLY A 95 1.14 5.40 -21.85
CA GLY A 95 -0.28 5.51 -21.51
C GLY A 95 -1.17 4.35 -21.95
N GLN A 96 -0.67 3.40 -22.75
CA GLN A 96 -1.42 2.23 -23.21
C GLN A 96 -1.18 1.02 -22.32
N LEU A 97 -2.25 0.30 -21.97
CA LEU A 97 -2.16 -0.94 -21.20
C LEU A 97 -1.42 -2.00 -22.02
N LEU A 98 -0.26 -2.44 -21.54
CA LEU A 98 0.54 -3.51 -22.14
C LEU A 98 0.11 -4.89 -21.62
N LYS A 99 -0.08 -5.01 -20.31
CA LYS A 99 -0.32 -6.28 -19.63
C LYS A 99 -0.98 -6.06 -18.28
N THR A 100 -1.78 -7.03 -17.87
CA THR A 100 -2.35 -7.10 -16.52
C THR A 100 -1.96 -8.43 -15.89
N TYR A 101 -1.51 -8.39 -14.64
CA TYR A 101 -1.22 -9.55 -13.83
C TYR A 101 -2.15 -9.64 -12.62
N THR A 102 -2.49 -10.86 -12.24
CA THR A 102 -3.12 -11.14 -10.95
C THR A 102 -2.07 -11.03 -9.85
N SER A 103 -2.42 -10.37 -8.76
CA SER A 103 -1.57 -10.20 -7.59
C SER A 103 -2.37 -10.23 -6.29
N VAL A 104 -1.67 -10.38 -5.18
CA VAL A 104 -2.19 -10.28 -3.81
C VAL A 104 -1.40 -9.24 -3.03
N SER A 105 -2.02 -8.67 -2.01
CA SER A 105 -1.35 -7.82 -1.03
C SER A 105 -2.04 -7.94 0.33
N GLY A 106 -1.25 -8.08 1.38
CA GLY A 106 -1.74 -8.44 2.71
C GLY A 106 -2.19 -9.91 2.77
N ARG A 107 -2.59 -10.32 3.97
CA ARG A 107 -3.23 -11.62 4.22
C ARG A 107 -4.74 -11.46 4.37
N TYR A 108 -5.50 -12.54 4.21
CA TYR A 108 -6.96 -12.46 4.17
C TYR A 108 -7.55 -11.87 5.46
N ASN A 109 -6.92 -12.13 6.60
CA ASN A 109 -7.32 -11.68 7.93
C ASN A 109 -6.72 -10.31 8.33
N THR A 110 -6.03 -9.61 7.43
CA THR A 110 -5.35 -8.34 7.71
C THR A 110 -5.79 -7.19 6.80
N GLN A 111 -6.74 -7.43 5.90
CA GLN A 111 -7.18 -6.47 4.87
C GLN A 111 -7.72 -5.14 5.43
N ASP A 112 -8.34 -5.19 6.61
CA ASP A 112 -8.96 -4.04 7.30
C ASP A 112 -8.07 -3.41 8.37
N ARG A 113 -6.86 -3.95 8.59
CA ARG A 113 -5.91 -3.36 9.53
C ARG A 113 -5.37 -2.04 8.96
N ASP A 114 -4.80 -1.23 9.86
CA ASP A 114 -4.17 0.03 9.48
C ASP A 114 -3.02 -0.21 8.48
N ARG A 115 -3.21 0.32 7.26
CA ARG A 115 -2.27 0.17 6.15
C ARG A 115 -1.07 1.09 6.27
N HIS A 116 -1.16 2.18 7.04
CA HIS A 116 -0.07 3.14 7.24
C HIS A 116 0.86 2.75 8.39
N ARG A 117 0.48 1.76 9.22
CA ARG A 117 1.28 1.27 10.35
C ARG A 117 2.09 0.03 9.98
N SER A 118 3.38 0.02 10.33
CA SER A 118 4.24 -1.16 10.17
C SER A 118 3.79 -2.34 11.04
N GLY A 119 4.13 -3.56 10.63
CA GLY A 119 3.84 -4.79 11.38
C GLY A 119 2.37 -5.20 11.42
N THR A 120 1.49 -4.56 10.65
CA THR A 120 0.08 -4.94 10.59
C THR A 120 -0.20 -6.08 9.62
N GLU A 121 0.74 -6.38 8.72
CA GLU A 121 0.57 -7.29 7.57
C GLU A 121 -0.60 -6.88 6.67
N ALA A 122 -1.11 -5.67 6.83
CA ALA A 122 -2.15 -5.12 5.98
C ALA A 122 -1.58 -4.89 4.56
N PRO A 123 -2.42 -4.87 3.53
CA PRO A 123 -2.03 -4.40 2.21
C PRO A 123 -1.28 -3.06 2.29
N LEU A 124 -0.39 -2.80 1.34
CA LEU A 124 0.26 -1.49 1.23
C LEU A 124 -0.78 -0.34 1.14
N PRO A 125 -0.51 0.84 1.68
CA PRO A 125 -1.44 1.97 1.64
C PRO A 125 -1.61 2.52 0.22
N ASP A 126 -2.75 3.17 -0.04
CA ASP A 126 -3.02 3.83 -1.31
C ASP A 126 -2.07 5.02 -1.53
N GLY A 127 -1.77 5.30 -2.80
CA GLY A 127 -0.92 6.41 -3.21
C GLY A 127 0.16 6.04 -4.22
N ARG A 128 1.03 7.00 -4.50
CA ARG A 128 2.13 6.83 -5.46
C ARG A 128 3.39 6.30 -4.81
N TYR A 129 4.03 5.39 -5.54
CA TYR A 129 5.29 4.79 -5.17
C TYR A 129 6.32 5.00 -6.27
N GLN A 130 7.55 5.30 -5.87
CA GLN A 130 8.70 5.19 -6.74
C GLN A 130 9.05 3.72 -6.92
N VAL A 131 9.33 3.31 -8.15
CA VAL A 131 9.72 1.94 -8.49
C VAL A 131 11.24 1.90 -8.64
N ALA A 132 11.90 0.94 -7.99
CA ALA A 132 13.33 0.73 -8.20
C ALA A 132 13.62 0.32 -9.66
N LYS A 133 14.79 0.72 -10.18
CA LYS A 133 15.20 0.37 -11.55
C LYS A 133 15.71 -1.07 -11.68
N VAL A 134 16.18 -1.64 -10.57
CA VAL A 134 16.88 -2.93 -10.52
C VAL A 134 16.33 -3.73 -9.34
N PRO A 135 16.00 -5.02 -9.51
CA PRO A 135 15.63 -5.88 -8.40
C PRO A 135 16.83 -6.21 -7.51
N ILE A 136 16.55 -6.58 -6.28
CA ILE A 136 17.52 -7.09 -5.30
C ILE A 136 17.16 -8.53 -4.91
N PRO A 137 18.09 -9.31 -4.34
CA PRO A 137 17.75 -10.59 -3.73
C PRO A 137 16.69 -10.44 -2.65
N GLY A 138 15.73 -11.35 -2.60
CA GLY A 138 14.77 -11.43 -1.49
C GLY A 138 15.46 -11.88 -0.20
N ILE A 139 15.16 -11.22 0.93
CA ILE A 139 15.80 -11.48 2.23
C ILE A 139 14.89 -12.22 3.23
N ILE A 140 13.63 -12.47 2.86
CA ILE A 140 12.65 -13.22 3.66
C ILE A 140 12.01 -14.30 2.79
N ALA A 141 11.55 -15.40 3.42
CA ALA A 141 10.95 -16.54 2.71
C ALA A 141 9.74 -16.13 1.84
N GLU A 142 8.94 -15.17 2.31
CA GLU A 142 7.79 -14.60 1.61
C GLU A 142 8.18 -13.92 0.28
N ALA A 143 9.33 -13.22 0.25
CA ALA A 143 9.80 -12.45 -0.89
C ALA A 143 10.46 -13.33 -1.99
N GLY A 144 10.68 -14.61 -1.71
CA GLY A 144 11.38 -15.51 -2.62
C GLY A 144 12.81 -15.05 -2.92
N ASP A 145 13.28 -15.31 -4.14
CA ASP A 145 14.66 -15.06 -4.59
C ASP A 145 14.86 -13.66 -5.18
N ARG A 146 13.80 -13.01 -5.70
CA ARG A 146 13.87 -11.71 -6.38
C ARG A 146 12.81 -10.76 -5.86
N PHE A 147 13.24 -9.56 -5.51
CA PHE A 147 12.41 -8.52 -4.94
C PHE A 147 12.62 -7.20 -5.69
N LEU A 148 11.56 -6.55 -6.10
CA LEU A 148 11.59 -5.23 -6.70
C LEU A 148 11.14 -4.19 -5.68
N PRO A 149 12.04 -3.40 -5.08
CA PRO A 149 11.66 -2.40 -4.09
C PRO A 149 10.75 -1.32 -4.66
N ILE A 150 9.79 -0.89 -3.85
CA ILE A 150 8.99 0.31 -4.10
C ILE A 150 9.03 1.22 -2.87
N GLN A 151 9.08 2.53 -3.10
CA GLN A 151 9.18 3.51 -2.02
C GLN A 151 7.96 4.44 -2.06
N PRO A 152 7.18 4.55 -0.97
CA PRO A 152 6.11 5.54 -0.86
C PRO A 152 6.62 6.96 -1.14
N LEU A 153 5.90 7.71 -1.97
CA LEU A 153 6.14 9.14 -2.22
C LEU A 153 5.27 10.04 -1.32
N PHE A 154 4.78 9.48 -0.22
CA PHE A 154 3.92 10.10 0.77
C PHE A 154 4.31 9.64 2.17
N GLN A 155 3.88 10.39 3.18
CA GLN A 155 4.19 10.06 4.57
C GLN A 155 3.43 8.80 5.01
N THR A 156 4.16 7.81 5.48
CA THR A 156 3.60 6.56 6.03
C THR A 156 4.61 5.92 6.98
N GLY A 157 4.13 5.15 7.94
CA GLY A 157 4.97 4.34 8.82
C GLY A 157 5.44 3.04 8.17
N ARG A 158 5.11 2.79 6.89
CA ARG A 158 5.49 1.59 6.14
C ARG A 158 6.85 1.74 5.46
N SER A 159 7.64 0.67 5.52
CA SER A 159 8.92 0.53 4.82
C SER A 159 9.06 -0.90 4.25
N ALA A 160 10.16 -1.17 3.55
CA ALA A 160 10.48 -2.49 3.01
C ALA A 160 9.39 -3.09 2.11
N LEU A 161 8.69 -2.22 1.37
CA LEU A 161 7.65 -2.62 0.42
C LEU A 161 8.29 -2.95 -0.94
N GLY A 162 7.65 -3.86 -1.67
CA GLY A 162 8.11 -4.23 -3.00
C GLY A 162 7.18 -5.19 -3.70
N ILE A 163 7.61 -5.60 -4.89
CA ILE A 163 6.96 -6.57 -5.74
C ILE A 163 7.80 -7.84 -5.81
N HIS A 164 7.19 -9.00 -5.55
CA HIS A 164 7.86 -10.30 -5.64
C HIS A 164 6.88 -11.39 -6.08
N TYR A 165 7.36 -12.63 -6.11
CA TYR A 165 6.52 -13.82 -6.32
C TYR A 165 6.14 -14.39 -4.95
N ASP A 166 4.88 -14.80 -4.78
CA ASP A 166 4.43 -15.52 -3.57
C ASP A 166 4.54 -17.04 -3.77
N PRO A 167 5.53 -17.72 -3.15
CA PRO A 167 5.67 -19.18 -3.22
C PRO A 167 4.57 -19.95 -2.50
N SER A 168 3.71 -19.28 -1.74
CA SER A 168 2.61 -19.86 -0.97
C SER A 168 1.24 -19.61 -1.61
N PHE A 169 1.17 -18.91 -2.76
CA PHE A 169 -0.08 -18.62 -3.45
C PHE A 169 -0.88 -19.91 -3.72
N GLU A 170 -2.13 -19.88 -3.26
CA GLU A 170 -3.14 -20.94 -3.21
C GLU A 170 -2.77 -22.21 -2.42
N LYS A 171 -1.69 -22.18 -1.64
CA LYS A 171 -1.26 -23.32 -0.82
C LYS A 171 -1.97 -23.34 0.53
N LYS A 172 -2.27 -24.55 1.00
CA LYS A 172 -2.85 -24.81 2.34
C LYS A 172 -1.75 -24.93 3.41
N ASN A 173 -0.82 -23.98 3.47
CA ASN A 173 0.30 -23.97 4.41
C ASN A 173 0.23 -22.86 5.48
N GLY A 174 -0.82 -22.02 5.43
CA GLY A 174 -0.99 -20.90 6.36
C GLY A 174 -0.29 -19.60 5.95
N GLU A 175 0.47 -19.62 4.86
CA GLU A 175 1.33 -18.50 4.45
C GLU A 175 0.84 -17.73 3.22
N ASP A 176 -0.34 -18.07 2.68
CA ASP A 176 -0.91 -17.43 1.48
C ASP A 176 -1.13 -15.91 1.67
N GLY A 177 -0.65 -15.12 0.70
CA GLY A 177 -0.67 -13.66 0.75
C GLY A 177 0.66 -13.06 1.17
N THR A 178 0.66 -11.80 1.57
CA THR A 178 1.89 -11.07 1.91
C THR A 178 1.78 -10.35 3.25
N SER A 179 2.91 -9.95 3.82
CA SER A 179 3.01 -8.98 4.92
C SER A 179 2.78 -7.53 4.45
N GLY A 180 2.12 -7.38 3.29
CA GLY A 180 1.72 -6.12 2.68
C GLY A 180 2.52 -5.68 1.46
N CYS A 181 3.49 -6.48 1.02
CA CYS A 181 4.07 -6.35 -0.32
C CYS A 181 3.03 -6.66 -1.41
N ILE A 182 3.39 -6.42 -2.67
CA ILE A 182 2.62 -6.91 -3.81
C ILE A 182 3.26 -8.22 -4.24
N ALA A 183 2.48 -9.30 -4.29
CA ALA A 183 2.99 -10.55 -4.84
C ALA A 183 2.22 -10.98 -6.08
N VAL A 184 2.96 -11.33 -7.13
CA VAL A 184 2.43 -12.02 -8.31
C VAL A 184 2.39 -13.53 -8.07
N THR A 185 1.52 -14.22 -8.80
CA THR A 185 1.13 -15.61 -8.47
C THR A 185 2.10 -16.68 -8.97
N ASN A 186 3.06 -16.34 -9.83
CA ASN A 186 4.05 -17.28 -10.36
C ASN A 186 5.38 -16.57 -10.73
N ARG A 187 6.45 -17.36 -10.84
CA ARG A 187 7.81 -16.89 -11.12
C ARG A 187 7.98 -16.26 -12.50
N ASP A 188 7.27 -16.77 -13.50
CA ASP A 188 7.37 -16.28 -14.88
C ASP A 188 6.79 -14.88 -14.98
N THR A 189 5.67 -14.62 -14.31
CA THR A 189 5.07 -13.30 -14.20
C THR A 189 6.03 -12.30 -13.55
N LEU A 190 6.76 -12.71 -12.49
CA LEU A 190 7.78 -11.85 -11.91
C LEU A 190 8.91 -11.58 -12.91
N THR A 191 9.36 -12.59 -13.66
CA THR A 191 10.37 -12.40 -14.71
C THR A 191 9.92 -11.41 -15.77
N GLU A 192 8.68 -11.53 -16.26
CA GLU A 192 8.11 -10.60 -17.24
C GLU A 192 8.01 -9.17 -16.68
N LEU A 193 7.56 -9.03 -15.43
CA LEU A 193 7.49 -7.73 -14.75
C LEU A 193 8.85 -7.08 -14.60
N LEU A 194 9.88 -7.83 -14.19
CA LEU A 194 11.23 -7.32 -14.07
C LEU A 194 11.81 -6.92 -15.44
N ASN A 195 11.50 -7.67 -16.50
CA ASN A 195 11.84 -7.29 -17.85
C ASN A 195 11.14 -6.00 -18.29
N TYR A 196 9.86 -5.82 -17.96
CA TYR A 196 9.14 -4.58 -18.20
C TYR A 196 9.81 -3.39 -17.49
N VAL A 197 10.16 -3.53 -16.21
CA VAL A 197 10.82 -2.45 -15.45
C VAL A 197 12.18 -2.09 -16.05
N ARG A 198 12.97 -3.10 -16.42
CA ARG A 198 14.27 -2.90 -17.08
C ARG A 198 14.14 -2.17 -18.42
N THR A 199 13.19 -2.58 -19.25
CA THR A 199 13.01 -2.07 -20.61
C THR A 199 12.38 -0.68 -20.63
N TYR A 200 11.32 -0.48 -19.84
CA TYR A 200 10.47 0.71 -19.93
C TYR A 200 10.67 1.70 -18.80
N GLN A 201 11.35 1.33 -17.71
CA GLN A 201 11.64 2.20 -16.56
C GLN A 201 10.41 3.01 -16.11
N PRO A 202 9.35 2.33 -15.61
CA PRO A 202 8.13 3.01 -15.21
C PRO A 202 8.42 4.12 -14.19
N LYS A 203 7.79 5.28 -14.39
CA LYS A 203 8.01 6.46 -13.55
C LYS A 203 7.52 6.25 -12.12
N TYR A 204 6.39 5.57 -11.97
CA TYR A 204 5.74 5.31 -10.68
C TYR A 204 4.83 4.07 -10.76
N LEU A 205 4.44 3.60 -9.57
CA LEU A 205 3.32 2.71 -9.34
C LEU A 205 2.24 3.49 -8.59
N GLU A 206 1.04 3.54 -9.14
CA GLU A 206 -0.15 4.09 -8.48
C GLU A 206 -0.91 2.97 -7.79
N VAL A 207 -1.15 3.08 -6.49
CA VAL A 207 -1.91 2.09 -5.72
C VAL A 207 -3.27 2.66 -5.35
N GLN A 208 -4.32 1.96 -5.77
CA GLN A 208 -5.71 2.27 -5.47
C GLN A 208 -6.39 0.94 -5.16
N ILE A 209 -6.42 0.54 -3.90
CA ILE A 209 -6.97 -0.74 -3.42
C ILE A 209 -8.16 -0.55 -2.46
N ARG A 210 -8.79 0.63 -2.50
CA ARG A 210 -10.05 0.96 -1.84
C ARG A 210 -10.97 1.71 -2.80
#